data_AF-Q9VCM0-F1
#
_entry.id   AF-Q9VCM0-F1
#
_cell.length_a   1.000
_cell.length_b   1.000
_cell.length_c   1.000
_cell.angle_alpha   90.00
_cell.angle_beta   90.00
_cell.angle_gamma   90.00
#
_symmetry.space_group_name_H-M   'P 1'
#
loop_
_entity.id
_entity.type
_entity.pdbx_description
1 polymer ?
#
loop_
_entity_poly.entity_id
_entity_poly.type
_entity_poly.pdbx_seq_one_letter_code
_entity_poly.pdbx_strand_id
1 'polypeptide(L)'
;MLSNISFSSAPELVDLYGLVLKFLVSSETTLFYFNPTGQKCSWETLPRTILSNHPQIIWFREETYPGLYKRHSSNLFVMACLSSTSYDGQLQLLAESLTRYRSVRVLIEVQDKEGSFLASQILLLCQQHSMLNVVLYFSRWTRTLNVFSYLAFPYFKLLKQRLSGSLRPKIFINQLKDLQGYKIRVQPDLSPPNSFSYRDRHGECQVGGFLWRIVENFSKSLKGDTQVLYPTWAKAKVSAAEYMIQFTRNGSSDIGVTTTMITFKHEERYRDYSYPMYDISWCTMLPVEKPLSVEILFSHVLSPGSALLLILAFILFFLIVPQLIKCLGITFRGRLIGMASRIFALVMLCSSSAQLLSLLMSPPLHTRIKSFDDLLTSGLKIFGIRSELYFLDGGFRAKYASAFHLTENPNELYDNRNYFNTSWAYTITSVKWNVIEAQQRHFAHPVFRYSTDLCFSSETPWGLLIAPESFYREPLQHFTLKINQAGLITQWMTQSFHEMVRAGRMTIKDYSRTNLMKPLRIQDLRKCWVIFAVGLGTSTVVFTIELLLIYTNVFLNSL
;
A
#
# COMPACT_ATOMS: atom_id res chain seq x y z
N MET A 1 41.01 64.34 -13.15
CA MET A 1 41.95 63.25 -12.80
C MET A 1 41.15 61.97 -12.65
N LEU A 2 41.04 61.21 -13.74
CA LEU A 2 40.33 59.92 -13.79
C LEU A 2 41.40 58.84 -13.84
N SER A 3 41.68 58.19 -12.70
CA SER A 3 42.51 56.98 -12.65
C SER A 3 41.62 55.77 -12.41
N ASN A 4 41.66 54.86 -13.37
CA ASN A 4 41.09 53.51 -13.36
C ASN A 4 41.40 52.77 -12.05
N ILE A 5 40.36 52.43 -11.29
CA ILE A 5 40.45 51.43 -10.21
C ILE A 5 40.17 50.08 -10.86
N SER A 6 41.23 49.33 -11.18
CA SER A 6 41.11 47.92 -11.53
C SER A 6 40.87 47.10 -10.25
N PHE A 7 39.75 46.39 -10.20
CA PHE A 7 39.47 45.39 -9.17
C PHE A 7 40.32 44.14 -9.45
N SER A 8 41.55 44.12 -8.94
CA SER A 8 42.36 42.89 -8.85
C SER A 8 41.84 42.07 -7.68
N SER A 9 41.16 40.95 -7.98
CA SER A 9 40.75 39.96 -6.99
C SER A 9 41.97 39.42 -6.24
N ALA A 10 41.95 39.41 -4.91
CA ALA A 10 43.06 38.85 -4.13
C ALA A 10 43.34 37.39 -4.54
N PRO A 11 44.61 36.96 -4.71
CA PRO A 11 44.96 35.61 -5.18
C PRO A 11 44.35 34.50 -4.31
N GLU A 12 44.20 34.74 -3.01
CA GLU A 12 43.52 33.82 -2.08
C GLU A 12 42.05 33.54 -2.44
N LEU A 13 41.40 34.50 -3.11
CA LEU A 13 40.01 34.40 -3.54
C LEU A 13 39.89 33.59 -4.83
N VAL A 14 40.89 33.70 -5.71
CA VAL A 14 41.05 32.82 -6.89
C VAL A 14 41.37 31.40 -6.45
N ASP A 15 42.16 31.24 -5.39
CA ASP A 15 42.43 29.94 -4.78
C ASP A 15 41.17 29.36 -4.13
N LEU A 16 40.39 30.16 -3.39
CA LEU A 16 39.09 29.73 -2.85
C LEU A 16 38.13 29.35 -3.97
N TYR A 17 38.07 30.18 -5.02
CA TYR A 17 37.25 29.96 -6.21
C TYR A 17 37.59 28.63 -6.88
N GLY A 18 38.87 28.44 -7.19
CA GLY A 18 39.40 27.20 -7.75
C GLY A 18 39.20 26.01 -6.82
N LEU A 19 39.34 26.20 -5.51
CA LEU A 19 39.12 25.15 -4.51
C LEU A 19 37.65 24.73 -4.45
N VAL A 20 36.73 25.69 -4.40
CA VAL A 20 35.29 25.42 -4.28
C VAL A 20 34.77 24.72 -5.53
N LEU A 21 35.03 25.25 -6.73
CA LEU A 21 34.50 24.64 -7.95
C LEU A 21 35.20 23.35 -8.33
N LYS A 22 36.52 23.25 -8.19
CA LYS A 22 37.26 22.05 -8.59
C LYS A 22 37.05 20.88 -7.63
N PHE A 23 36.85 21.14 -6.33
CA PHE A 23 36.80 20.08 -5.33
C PHE A 23 35.44 19.87 -4.67
N LEU A 24 34.55 20.88 -4.63
CA LEU A 24 33.28 20.77 -3.90
C LEU A 24 32.06 20.57 -4.82
N VAL A 25 32.16 20.95 -6.09
CA VAL A 25 31.06 20.93 -7.07
C VAL A 25 31.36 19.88 -8.15
N SER A 26 30.46 18.91 -8.36
CA SER A 26 30.62 17.94 -9.45
C SER A 26 30.25 18.57 -10.80
N SER A 27 30.79 18.07 -11.91
CA SER A 27 30.55 18.58 -13.27
C SER A 27 29.07 18.78 -13.60
N GLU A 28 28.20 17.92 -13.07
CA GLU A 28 26.75 17.92 -13.33
C GLU A 28 25.93 18.81 -12.39
N THR A 29 26.57 19.47 -11.41
CA THR A 29 25.87 20.30 -10.42
C THR A 29 25.53 21.66 -11.02
N THR A 30 24.31 22.14 -10.78
CA THR A 30 23.89 23.49 -11.17
C THR A 30 24.25 24.51 -10.10
N LEU A 31 24.94 25.59 -10.48
CA LEU A 31 25.28 26.68 -9.56
C LEU A 31 24.09 27.64 -9.44
N PHE A 32 23.59 27.87 -8.22
CA PHE A 32 22.57 28.88 -7.95
C PHE A 32 23.18 30.07 -7.22
N TYR A 33 23.37 31.18 -7.92
CA TYR A 33 23.89 32.42 -7.35
C TYR A 33 22.75 33.33 -6.91
N PHE A 34 22.68 33.63 -5.61
CA PHE A 34 21.63 34.43 -4.98
C PHE A 34 22.21 35.73 -4.41
N ASN A 35 21.82 36.88 -4.96
CA ASN A 35 22.25 38.21 -4.51
C ASN A 35 21.09 39.21 -4.64
N PRO A 36 20.10 39.20 -3.74
CA PRO A 36 18.85 39.95 -3.87
C PRO A 36 19.05 41.47 -3.84
N THR A 37 20.07 41.98 -3.14
CA THR A 37 20.33 43.42 -2.99
C THR A 37 21.42 43.96 -3.91
N GLY A 38 21.94 43.14 -4.84
CA GLY A 38 23.02 43.56 -5.75
C GLY A 38 24.29 43.98 -5.04
N GLN A 39 24.61 43.36 -3.90
CA GLN A 39 25.81 43.68 -3.12
C GLN A 39 27.06 43.30 -3.92
N LYS A 40 28.14 44.07 -3.72
CA LYS A 40 29.45 43.81 -4.33
C LYS A 40 30.16 42.66 -3.59
N CYS A 41 29.68 41.43 -3.81
CA CYS A 41 30.34 40.22 -3.35
C CYS A 41 31.45 39.80 -4.32
N SER A 42 32.41 39.08 -3.78
CA SER A 42 33.60 38.65 -4.51
C SER A 42 33.26 37.73 -5.68
N TRP A 43 32.20 36.93 -5.54
CA TRP A 43 31.66 36.08 -6.61
C TRP A 43 30.92 36.83 -7.71
N GLU A 44 30.71 38.15 -7.67
CA GLU A 44 30.01 38.84 -8.77
C GLU A 44 30.80 38.80 -10.10
N THR A 45 32.11 38.55 -10.02
CA THR A 45 32.96 38.29 -11.20
C THR A 45 32.60 36.98 -11.88
N LEU A 46 32.12 36.00 -11.11
CA LEU A 46 31.94 34.60 -11.49
C LEU A 46 30.86 34.37 -12.57
N PRO A 47 29.64 34.92 -12.46
CA PRO A 47 28.66 34.76 -13.53
C PRO A 47 29.01 35.62 -14.75
N ARG A 48 29.84 36.65 -14.60
CA ARG A 48 30.27 37.54 -15.70
C ARG A 48 31.39 36.93 -16.53
N THR A 49 32.22 36.10 -15.92
CA THR A 49 33.31 35.40 -16.59
C THR A 49 32.92 33.94 -16.78
N ILE A 50 33.05 33.39 -18.00
CA ILE A 50 32.75 31.96 -18.29
C ILE A 50 33.83 31.06 -17.65
N LEU A 51 34.01 31.14 -16.34
CA LEU A 51 35.04 30.43 -15.57
C LEU A 51 34.56 29.05 -15.10
N SER A 52 33.36 28.63 -15.49
CA SER A 52 32.78 27.35 -15.08
C SER A 52 31.96 26.74 -16.23
N ASN A 53 32.20 25.46 -16.51
CA ASN A 53 31.40 24.65 -17.44
C ASN A 53 30.06 24.19 -16.82
N HIS A 54 29.78 24.54 -15.57
CA HIS A 54 28.54 24.17 -14.88
C HIS A 54 27.38 25.06 -15.33
N PRO A 55 26.15 24.51 -15.44
CA PRO A 55 24.95 25.32 -15.64
C PRO A 55 24.75 26.28 -14.46
N GLN A 56 24.36 27.53 -14.73
CA GLN A 56 24.22 28.58 -13.72
C GLN A 56 22.82 29.18 -13.72
N ILE A 57 22.29 29.43 -12.53
CA ILE A 57 21.05 30.17 -12.29
C ILE A 57 21.43 31.40 -11.46
N ILE A 58 21.21 32.58 -12.01
CA ILE A 58 21.59 33.85 -11.39
C ILE A 58 20.32 34.57 -10.94
N TRP A 59 20.23 34.90 -9.65
CA TRP A 59 19.06 35.54 -9.06
C TRP A 59 19.43 36.80 -8.30
N PHE A 60 19.12 37.95 -8.90
CA PHE A 60 19.37 39.29 -8.36
C PHE A 60 18.10 39.99 -7.84
N ARG A 61 16.96 39.29 -7.77
CA ARG A 61 15.70 39.88 -7.33
C ARG A 61 15.51 39.67 -5.82
N GLU A 62 15.01 40.70 -5.13
CA GLU A 62 14.57 40.62 -3.74
C GLU A 62 13.19 39.95 -3.63
N GLU A 63 13.04 38.81 -4.30
CA GLU A 63 11.85 37.98 -4.34
C GLU A 63 12.27 36.52 -4.26
N THR A 64 11.36 35.63 -3.87
CA THR A 64 11.61 34.19 -3.91
C THR A 64 11.75 33.73 -5.35
N TYR A 65 12.56 32.69 -5.61
CA TYR A 65 12.52 31.98 -6.89
C TYR A 65 11.34 31.00 -6.86
N PRO A 66 10.20 31.29 -7.50
CA PRO A 66 9.02 30.45 -7.37
C PRO A 66 9.24 29.11 -8.09
N GLY A 67 9.09 28.02 -7.35
CA GLY A 67 9.07 26.68 -7.92
C GLY A 67 10.41 26.21 -8.50
N LEU A 68 11.55 26.59 -7.89
CA LEU A 68 12.86 26.04 -8.24
C LEU A 68 12.83 24.51 -8.32
N TYR A 69 12.15 23.88 -7.35
CA TYR A 69 11.96 22.43 -7.27
C TYR A 69 11.08 21.81 -8.37
N LYS A 70 10.29 22.62 -9.10
CA LYS A 70 9.50 22.15 -10.24
C LYS A 70 10.31 22.16 -11.54
N ARG A 71 11.36 22.98 -11.63
CA ARG A 71 12.09 23.26 -12.86
C ARG A 71 13.48 22.63 -12.93
N HIS A 72 14.13 22.44 -11.79
CA HIS A 72 15.52 21.98 -11.70
C HIS A 72 15.67 20.78 -10.77
N SER A 73 16.72 19.98 -10.95
CA SER A 73 17.02 18.83 -10.08
C SER A 73 17.53 19.28 -8.70
N SER A 74 17.62 18.36 -7.76
CA SER A 74 18.22 18.60 -6.43
C SER A 74 19.75 18.74 -6.48
N ASN A 75 20.40 18.49 -7.62
CA ASN A 75 21.85 18.63 -7.78
C ASN A 75 22.23 20.09 -7.98
N LEU A 76 22.05 20.88 -6.91
CA LEU A 76 22.31 22.30 -6.85
C LEU A 76 23.47 22.57 -5.87
N PHE A 77 24.23 23.62 -6.15
CA PHE A 77 25.17 24.22 -5.22
C PHE A 77 24.88 25.71 -5.14
N VAL A 78 24.56 26.20 -3.95
CA VAL A 78 24.07 27.56 -3.76
C VAL A 78 25.21 28.44 -3.28
N MET A 79 25.39 29.56 -3.96
CA MET A 79 26.29 30.64 -3.55
C MET A 79 25.42 31.86 -3.24
N ALA A 80 25.38 32.28 -1.98
CA ALA A 80 24.56 33.40 -1.54
C ALA A 80 25.44 34.57 -1.08
N CYS A 81 25.08 35.77 -1.52
CA CYS A 81 25.69 37.02 -1.10
C CYS A 81 24.72 37.75 -0.17
N LEU A 82 25.08 37.91 1.09
CA LEU A 82 24.22 38.53 2.10
C LEU A 82 24.81 39.83 2.65
N SER A 83 23.94 40.81 2.89
CA SER A 83 24.28 42.05 3.60
C SER A 83 24.31 41.80 5.11
N SER A 84 25.25 42.41 5.84
CA SER A 84 25.25 42.28 7.31
C SER A 84 24.11 42.99 8.02
N THR A 85 23.40 43.90 7.34
CA THR A 85 22.27 44.66 7.91
C THR A 85 20.90 44.07 7.61
N SER A 86 20.75 43.37 6.49
CA SER A 86 19.46 42.86 5.99
C SER A 86 19.45 41.35 5.74
N TYR A 87 20.40 40.61 6.34
CA TYR A 87 20.53 39.16 6.13
C TYR A 87 19.28 38.37 6.50
N ASP A 88 18.47 38.83 7.47
CA ASP A 88 17.30 38.10 7.98
C ASP A 88 16.27 37.85 6.88
N GLY A 89 15.76 38.93 6.25
CA GLY A 89 14.83 38.83 5.13
C GLY A 89 15.44 38.17 3.89
N GLN A 90 16.73 38.40 3.61
CA GLN A 90 17.42 37.76 2.48
C GLN A 90 17.54 36.25 2.68
N LEU A 91 17.82 35.80 3.89
CA LEU A 91 17.93 34.39 4.22
C LEU A 91 16.56 33.73 4.21
N GLN A 92 15.51 34.42 4.64
CA GLN A 92 14.14 33.94 4.49
C GLN A 92 13.78 33.73 3.01
N LEU A 93 14.06 34.71 2.14
CA LEU A 93 13.83 34.59 0.70
C LEU A 93 14.62 33.42 0.08
N LEU A 94 15.88 33.24 0.50
CA LEU A 94 16.70 32.11 0.06
C LEU A 94 16.09 30.78 0.55
N ALA A 95 15.69 30.72 1.82
CA ALA A 95 15.10 29.54 2.41
C ALA A 95 13.79 29.17 1.71
N GLU A 96 12.92 30.13 1.40
CA GLU A 96 11.68 29.91 0.65
C GLU A 96 11.95 29.45 -0.79
N SER A 97 12.99 29.99 -1.44
CA SER A 97 13.42 29.55 -2.78
C SER A 97 13.93 28.11 -2.79
N LEU A 98 14.60 27.68 -1.70
CA LEU A 98 15.12 26.33 -1.49
C LEU A 98 14.11 25.38 -0.84
N THR A 99 12.81 25.70 -0.85
CA THR A 99 11.77 24.81 -0.37
C THR A 99 11.87 23.45 -1.08
N ARG A 100 11.99 22.36 -0.30
CA ARG A 100 12.27 20.95 -0.72
C ARG A 100 13.71 20.60 -1.07
N TYR A 101 14.64 21.56 -1.02
CA TYR A 101 16.08 21.38 -1.28
C TYR A 101 16.96 21.65 -0.06
N ARG A 102 16.51 21.21 1.12
CA ARG A 102 17.21 21.43 2.40
C ARG A 102 18.54 20.66 2.56
N SER A 103 18.76 19.62 1.77
CA SER A 103 20.05 18.90 1.71
C SER A 103 21.14 19.65 0.92
N VAL A 104 20.78 20.68 0.15
CA VAL A 104 21.72 21.37 -0.75
C VAL A 104 22.80 22.10 0.04
N ARG A 105 24.01 22.10 -0.52
CA ARG A 105 25.18 22.82 0.02
C ARG A 105 25.05 24.30 -0.31
N VAL A 106 25.10 25.14 0.73
CA VAL A 106 25.01 26.60 0.63
C VAL A 106 26.30 27.24 1.14
N LEU A 107 26.96 28.01 0.28
CA LEU A 107 28.09 28.84 0.62
C LEU A 107 27.65 30.31 0.67
N ILE A 108 27.78 30.94 1.83
CA ILE A 108 27.36 32.32 2.10
C ILE A 108 28.59 33.22 2.22
N GLU A 109 28.63 34.28 1.42
CA GLU A 109 29.54 35.42 1.60
C GLU A 109 28.79 36.54 2.33
N VAL A 110 29.32 36.99 3.45
CA VAL A 110 28.80 38.14 4.20
C VAL A 110 29.73 39.32 4.02
N GLN A 111 29.17 40.46 3.61
CA GLN A 111 29.96 41.69 3.41
C GLN A 111 30.21 42.45 4.72
N ASP A 112 30.99 41.86 5.62
CA ASP A 112 31.42 42.52 6.85
C ASP A 112 32.83 42.06 7.27
N LYS A 113 33.34 42.66 8.34
CA LYS A 113 34.51 42.13 9.07
C LYS A 113 34.12 40.84 9.75
N GLU A 114 35.10 39.95 9.88
CA GLU A 114 34.91 38.68 10.57
C GLU A 114 34.37 38.87 11.99
N GLY A 115 33.18 38.32 12.26
CA GLY A 115 32.54 38.38 13.56
C GLY A 115 31.89 37.05 13.93
N SER A 116 32.41 36.37 14.96
CA SER A 116 31.86 35.07 15.39
C SER A 116 30.43 35.18 15.91
N PHE A 117 30.06 36.32 16.53
CA PHE A 117 28.69 36.60 16.97
C PHE A 117 27.72 36.70 15.79
N LEU A 118 28.06 37.50 14.77
CA LEU A 118 27.25 37.66 13.56
C LEU A 118 27.14 36.33 12.80
N ALA A 119 28.24 35.57 12.67
CA ALA A 119 28.23 34.24 12.08
C ALA A 119 27.29 33.29 12.83
N SER A 120 27.30 33.33 14.16
CA SER A 120 26.41 32.53 15.00
C SER A 120 24.95 32.90 14.77
N GLN A 121 24.60 34.20 14.66
CA GLN A 121 23.23 34.64 14.41
C GLN A 121 22.72 34.16 13.04
N ILE A 122 23.53 34.35 11.99
CA ILE A 122 23.15 33.95 10.62
C ILE A 122 23.01 32.42 10.52
N LEU A 123 23.94 31.66 11.09
CA LEU A 123 23.88 30.19 11.04
C LEU A 123 22.78 29.60 11.93
N LEU A 124 22.43 30.26 13.04
CA LEU A 124 21.28 29.88 13.86
C LEU A 124 19.97 30.07 13.08
N LEU A 125 19.83 31.18 12.35
CA LEU A 125 18.68 31.41 11.47
C LEU A 125 18.64 30.40 10.32
N CYS A 126 19.79 30.01 9.77
CA CYS A 126 19.87 28.91 8.79
C CYS A 126 19.33 27.60 9.35
N GLN A 127 19.67 27.27 10.61
CA GLN A 127 19.15 26.08 11.28
C GLN A 127 17.64 26.16 11.50
N GLN A 128 17.12 27.33 11.91
CA GLN A 128 15.68 27.55 12.08
C GLN A 128 14.90 27.36 10.77
N HIS A 129 15.51 27.69 9.63
CA HIS A 129 14.98 27.40 8.29
C HIS A 129 15.36 26.02 7.74
N SER A 130 15.80 25.08 8.58
CA SER A 130 16.15 23.70 8.21
C SER A 130 17.27 23.57 7.18
N MET A 131 18.14 24.57 7.02
CA MET A 131 19.26 24.55 6.08
C MET A 131 20.53 24.01 6.75
N LEU A 132 20.71 22.69 6.71
CA LEU A 132 21.74 21.98 7.48
C LEU A 132 23.18 22.11 6.93
N ASN A 133 23.31 22.22 5.61
CA ASN A 133 24.60 22.20 4.92
C ASN A 133 25.02 23.62 4.51
N VAL A 134 25.20 24.49 5.50
CA VAL A 134 25.56 25.90 5.29
C VAL A 134 26.97 26.18 5.78
N VAL A 135 27.69 26.92 4.97
CA VAL A 135 29.05 27.37 5.21
C VAL A 135 29.09 28.88 4.97
N LEU A 136 29.66 29.64 5.90
CA LEU A 136 29.69 31.09 5.87
C LEU A 136 31.13 31.61 5.96
N TYR A 137 31.44 32.65 5.20
CA TYR A 137 32.68 33.40 5.35
C TYR A 137 32.43 34.90 5.15
N PHE A 138 33.37 35.73 5.62
CA PHE A 138 33.29 37.18 5.57
C PHE A 138 34.21 37.74 4.50
N SER A 139 33.74 38.64 3.65
CA SER A 139 34.55 39.18 2.54
C SER A 139 35.77 39.98 3.00
N ARG A 140 35.70 40.62 4.17
CA ARG A 140 36.82 41.36 4.79
C ARG A 140 37.57 40.49 5.78
N TRP A 141 38.24 39.45 5.28
CA TRP A 141 39.07 38.59 6.11
C TRP A 141 40.43 39.22 6.44
N THR A 142 41.05 38.74 7.51
CA THR A 142 42.45 39.06 7.86
C THR A 142 43.41 38.11 7.13
N ARG A 143 44.70 38.03 7.49
CA ARG A 143 45.73 37.22 6.81
C ARG A 143 45.38 35.76 6.46
N THR A 144 44.30 35.18 6.99
CA THR A 144 43.80 33.88 6.54
C THR A 144 42.28 33.82 6.50
N LEU A 145 41.77 33.12 5.50
CA LEU A 145 40.36 32.81 5.33
C LEU A 145 39.86 31.85 6.43
N ASN A 146 38.98 32.37 7.27
CA ASN A 146 38.22 31.58 8.24
C ASN A 146 36.81 31.33 7.71
N VAL A 147 36.36 30.10 7.89
CA VAL A 147 35.04 29.66 7.49
C VAL A 147 34.28 29.19 8.72
N PHE A 148 33.00 29.53 8.77
CA PHE A 148 32.08 29.20 9.84
C PHE A 148 31.05 28.19 9.35
N SER A 149 30.80 27.19 10.17
CA SER A 149 29.71 26.23 10.01
C SER A 149 29.13 25.92 11.39
N TYR A 150 28.23 24.97 11.51
CA TYR A 150 27.66 24.61 12.81
C TYR A 150 27.40 23.10 12.88
N LEU A 151 27.16 22.57 14.07
CA LEU A 151 26.53 21.26 14.28
C LEU A 151 25.08 21.47 14.66
N ALA A 152 24.16 20.78 13.99
CA ALA A 152 22.73 20.92 14.23
C ALA A 152 22.22 20.05 15.39
N PHE A 153 22.92 18.93 15.67
CA PHE A 153 22.51 17.92 16.64
C PHE A 153 23.62 17.64 17.67
N PRO A 154 23.27 17.35 18.93
CA PRO A 154 21.91 17.41 19.49
C PRO A 154 21.44 18.85 19.77
N TYR A 155 22.36 19.81 19.85
CA TYR A 155 22.10 21.24 19.98
C TYR A 155 23.04 22.05 19.06
N PHE A 156 22.66 23.30 18.77
CA PHE A 156 23.46 24.20 17.93
C PHE A 156 24.85 24.42 18.52
N LYS A 157 25.89 24.15 17.74
CA LYS A 157 27.28 24.46 18.09
C LYS A 157 28.00 25.10 16.92
N LEU A 158 28.41 26.37 17.07
CA LEU A 158 29.23 27.05 16.08
C LEU A 158 30.59 26.37 15.93
N LEU A 159 31.02 26.18 14.68
CA LEU A 159 32.33 25.69 14.31
C LEU A 159 33.05 26.76 13.49
N LYS A 160 34.32 27.00 13.83
CA LYS A 160 35.22 27.88 13.07
C LYS A 160 36.38 27.04 12.56
N GLN A 161 36.59 27.02 11.26
CA GLN A 161 37.67 26.31 10.60
C GLN A 161 38.54 27.29 9.81
N ARG A 162 39.85 27.21 10.01
CA ARG A 162 40.83 27.95 9.20
C ARG A 162 41.14 27.14 7.94
N LEU A 163 41.03 27.75 6.77
CA LEU A 163 41.44 27.12 5.51
C LEU A 163 42.93 27.37 5.27
N SER A 164 43.69 26.31 5.04
CA SER A 164 45.10 26.35 4.66
C SER A 164 45.29 25.44 3.44
N GLY A 165 45.99 25.93 2.42
CA GLY A 165 45.93 25.45 1.03
C GLY A 165 46.49 24.06 0.71
N SER A 166 46.78 23.20 1.69
CA SER A 166 47.48 21.93 1.46
C SER A 166 46.61 20.67 1.46
N LEU A 167 45.37 20.69 1.97
CA LEU A 167 44.49 19.52 2.05
C LEU A 167 43.07 19.84 1.62
N ARG A 168 42.39 18.90 0.94
CA ARG A 168 40.96 18.97 0.59
C ARG A 168 40.15 19.24 1.86
N PRO A 169 39.71 20.49 2.10
CA PRO A 169 39.03 20.79 3.35
C PRO A 169 37.61 20.25 3.24
N LYS A 170 37.20 19.38 4.17
CA LYS A 170 35.80 18.96 4.31
C LYS A 170 35.02 20.08 4.98
N ILE A 171 34.67 21.11 4.20
CA ILE A 171 34.01 22.31 4.72
C ILE A 171 32.54 22.02 5.08
N PHE A 172 31.87 21.19 4.28
CA PHE A 172 30.49 20.75 4.55
C PHE A 172 30.50 19.48 5.41
N ILE A 173 29.81 19.54 6.55
CA ILE A 173 29.65 18.44 7.49
C ILE A 173 28.31 17.76 7.24
N ASN A 174 28.31 16.43 7.06
CA ASN A 174 27.07 15.67 6.97
C ASN A 174 26.42 15.56 8.36
N GLN A 175 25.51 16.49 8.67
CA GLN A 175 24.79 16.58 9.95
C GLN A 175 23.96 15.32 10.26
N LEU A 176 23.52 14.58 9.23
CA LEU A 176 22.60 13.45 9.37
C LEU A 176 23.33 12.11 9.51
N LYS A 177 24.67 12.10 9.51
CA LYS A 177 25.45 10.88 9.74
C LYS A 177 25.31 10.37 11.18
N ASP A 178 25.14 11.27 12.14
CA ASP A 178 25.04 10.95 13.56
C ASP A 178 24.20 12.02 14.27
N LEU A 179 22.95 11.68 14.57
CA LEU A 179 22.02 12.55 15.29
C LEU A 179 22.31 12.63 16.79
N GLN A 180 23.30 11.89 17.31
CA GLN A 180 23.74 11.92 18.70
C GLN A 180 22.59 11.75 19.71
N GLY A 181 21.66 10.83 19.41
CA GLY A 181 20.50 10.57 20.26
C GLY A 181 19.35 11.58 20.16
N TYR A 182 19.40 12.52 19.20
CA TYR A 182 18.25 13.38 18.91
C TYR A 182 17.01 12.54 18.59
N LYS A 183 15.87 12.94 19.15
CA LYS A 183 14.61 12.22 19.01
C LYS A 183 13.79 12.79 17.86
N ILE A 184 13.64 12.02 16.78
CA ILE A 184 12.77 12.38 15.66
C ILE A 184 11.33 12.29 16.14
N ARG A 185 10.57 13.37 15.99
CA ARG A 185 9.18 13.48 16.45
C ARG A 185 8.26 12.86 15.41
N VAL A 186 7.62 11.77 15.77
CA VAL A 186 6.82 10.96 14.84
C VAL A 186 5.39 10.90 15.34
N GLN A 187 4.46 11.25 14.47
CA GLN A 187 3.03 11.27 14.78
C GLN A 187 2.28 10.15 14.04
N PRO A 188 2.00 9.01 14.68
CA PRO A 188 1.20 7.93 14.11
C PRO A 188 -0.31 8.14 14.27
N ASP A 189 -1.10 7.63 13.33
CA ASP A 189 -2.57 7.65 13.41
C ASP A 189 -3.17 6.58 14.32
N LEU A 190 -2.35 5.61 14.74
CA LEU A 190 -2.72 4.45 15.55
C LEU A 190 -3.79 3.56 14.90
N SER A 191 -3.73 3.39 13.58
CA SER A 191 -4.61 2.51 12.79
C SER A 191 -3.97 1.12 12.54
N PRO A 192 -4.40 0.04 13.23
CA PRO A 192 -3.84 -1.30 13.06
C PRO A 192 -4.11 -1.85 11.64
N PRO A 193 -3.18 -2.59 11.02
CA PRO A 193 -1.91 -3.12 11.57
C PRO A 193 -0.70 -2.17 11.40
N ASN A 194 -0.93 -0.98 10.87
CA ASN A 194 0.12 -0.06 10.42
C ASN A 194 0.87 0.56 11.59
N SER A 195 0.10 1.15 12.52
CA SER A 195 0.57 1.61 13.81
C SER A 195 -0.52 1.36 14.85
N PHE A 196 -0.16 0.99 16.09
CA PHE A 196 -1.14 0.82 17.16
C PHE A 196 -0.48 0.91 18.53
N SER A 197 -1.21 1.43 19.52
CA SER A 197 -0.73 1.45 20.91
C SER A 197 -1.07 0.14 21.62
N TYR A 198 -0.13 -0.31 22.44
CA TYR A 198 -0.29 -1.46 23.33
C TYR A 198 0.49 -1.21 24.64
N ARG A 199 0.09 -1.89 25.72
CA ARG A 199 0.87 -1.88 26.96
C ARG A 199 1.81 -3.07 26.94
N ASP A 200 3.08 -2.83 27.24
CA ASP A 200 4.07 -3.90 27.37
C ASP A 200 3.88 -4.68 28.69
N ARG A 201 4.81 -5.60 28.98
CA ARG A 201 4.79 -6.39 30.23
C ARG A 201 4.99 -5.54 31.49
N HIS A 202 5.58 -4.35 31.37
CA HIS A 202 5.79 -3.41 32.47
C HIS A 202 4.62 -2.43 32.65
N GLY A 203 3.63 -2.46 31.74
CA GLY A 203 2.50 -1.55 31.74
C GLY A 203 2.73 -0.25 30.97
N GLU A 204 3.89 -0.09 30.33
CA GLU A 204 4.28 1.10 29.58
C GLU A 204 3.61 1.13 28.20
N CYS A 205 3.17 2.32 27.79
CA CYS A 205 2.53 2.50 26.50
C CYS A 205 3.57 2.49 25.38
N GLN A 206 3.54 1.44 24.56
CA GLN A 206 4.40 1.27 23.39
C GLN A 206 3.59 1.39 22.11
N VAL A 207 4.26 1.71 21.00
CA VAL A 207 3.67 1.68 19.67
C VAL A 207 4.24 0.48 18.91
N GLY A 208 3.35 -0.30 18.31
CA GLY A 208 3.69 -1.43 17.44
C GLY A 208 3.16 -1.21 16.02
N GLY A 209 3.41 -2.19 15.15
CA GLY A 209 2.98 -2.14 13.75
C GLY A 209 4.13 -1.88 12.78
N PHE A 210 3.96 -2.34 11.55
CA PHE A 210 5.06 -2.37 10.58
C PHE A 210 5.53 -0.98 10.15
N LEU A 211 4.62 0.02 10.06
CA LEU A 211 5.01 1.40 9.75
C LEU A 211 5.78 2.04 10.89
N TRP A 212 5.39 1.75 12.13
CA TRP A 212 6.16 2.19 13.29
C TRP A 212 7.57 1.60 13.27
N ARG A 213 7.69 0.31 12.93
CA ARG A 213 8.99 -0.38 12.81
C ARG A 213 9.87 0.25 11.73
N ILE A 214 9.31 0.67 10.60
CA ILE A 214 10.04 1.39 9.55
C ILE A 214 10.67 2.67 10.10
N VAL A 215 9.89 3.51 10.77
CA VAL A 215 10.35 4.83 11.25
C VAL A 215 11.33 4.69 12.42
N GLU A 216 11.12 3.71 13.29
CA GLU A 216 12.06 3.37 14.36
C GLU A 216 13.43 2.95 13.79
N ASN A 217 13.44 2.06 12.78
CA ASN A 217 14.68 1.64 12.14
C ASN A 217 15.33 2.76 11.32
N PHE A 218 14.54 3.64 10.71
CA PHE A 218 15.05 4.84 10.05
C PHE A 218 15.80 5.74 11.04
N SER A 219 15.19 6.04 12.18
CA SER A 219 15.80 6.89 13.21
C SER A 219 17.07 6.26 13.78
N LYS A 220 17.06 4.95 14.06
CA LYS A 220 18.24 4.19 14.48
C LYS A 220 19.35 4.18 13.42
N SER A 221 19.00 4.15 12.12
CA SER A 221 19.98 4.20 11.04
C SER A 221 20.76 5.52 10.98
N LEU A 222 20.18 6.59 11.55
CA LEU A 222 20.80 7.91 11.71
C LEU A 222 21.43 8.10 13.11
N LYS A 223 21.49 7.04 13.93
CA LYS A 223 21.89 7.09 15.36
C LYS A 223 21.06 8.08 16.20
N GLY A 224 19.82 8.30 15.78
CA GLY A 224 18.81 8.99 16.56
C GLY A 224 17.88 7.99 17.25
N ASP A 225 16.89 8.54 17.93
CA ASP A 225 15.80 7.78 18.56
C ASP A 225 14.44 8.35 18.10
N THR A 226 13.33 7.71 18.42
CA THR A 226 11.98 8.20 18.08
C THR A 226 11.26 8.76 19.29
N GLN A 227 10.59 9.89 19.11
CA GLN A 227 9.61 10.41 20.05
C GLN A 227 8.21 10.24 19.47
N VAL A 228 7.36 9.48 20.18
CA VAL A 228 5.96 9.31 19.81
C VAL A 228 5.19 10.59 20.12
N LEU A 229 4.50 11.14 19.13
CA LEU A 229 3.49 12.19 19.31
C LEU A 229 2.09 11.58 19.16
N TYR A 230 1.44 11.31 20.28
CA TYR A 230 0.11 10.70 20.26
C TYR A 230 -0.96 11.62 19.62
N PRO A 231 -1.92 11.07 18.86
CA PRO A 231 -3.00 11.85 18.26
C PRO A 231 -3.82 12.64 19.28
N THR A 232 -4.00 13.93 19.03
CA THR A 232 -4.88 14.81 19.81
C THR A 232 -6.16 15.21 19.06
N TRP A 233 -6.28 14.85 17.78
CA TRP A 233 -7.44 15.19 16.95
C TRP A 233 -8.65 14.29 17.21
N ALA A 234 -9.84 14.86 17.01
CA ALA A 234 -11.08 14.11 17.07
C ALA A 234 -11.16 13.09 15.93
N LYS A 235 -11.32 11.81 16.28
CA LYS A 235 -11.63 10.74 15.32
C LYS A 235 -12.99 11.07 14.68
N ALA A 236 -13.05 11.12 13.33
CA ALA A 236 -14.24 11.20 12.45
C ALA A 236 -14.50 12.51 11.68
N LYS A 237 -14.02 13.69 12.08
CA LYS A 237 -14.35 14.94 11.34
C LYS A 237 -13.54 15.15 10.07
N VAL A 238 -12.25 14.88 10.13
CA VAL A 238 -11.30 15.07 9.02
C VAL A 238 -10.33 13.89 9.02
N SER A 239 -9.77 13.53 7.87
CA SER A 239 -8.75 12.48 7.78
C SER A 239 -7.55 12.85 8.66
N ALA A 240 -6.96 11.84 9.33
CA ALA A 240 -5.76 12.04 10.15
C ALA A 240 -4.62 12.71 9.37
N ALA A 241 -4.53 12.42 8.06
CA ALA A 241 -3.56 13.01 7.15
C ALA A 241 -3.66 14.55 7.07
N GLU A 242 -4.85 15.14 7.11
CA GLU A 242 -4.98 16.61 7.02
C GLU A 242 -4.37 17.30 8.23
N TYR A 243 -4.62 16.76 9.43
CA TYR A 243 -3.99 17.26 10.66
C TYR A 243 -2.48 17.04 10.65
N MET A 244 -2.02 15.86 10.21
CA MET A 244 -0.59 15.56 10.11
C MET A 244 0.13 16.47 9.13
N ILE A 245 -0.47 16.84 7.99
CA ILE A 245 0.11 17.82 7.05
C ILE A 245 0.30 19.18 7.74
N GLN A 246 -0.66 19.61 8.56
CA GLN A 246 -0.54 20.85 9.33
C GLN A 246 0.58 20.76 10.37
N PHE A 247 0.67 19.65 11.11
CA PHE A 247 1.69 19.44 12.14
C PHE A 247 3.10 19.25 11.58
N THR A 248 3.25 18.71 10.37
CA THR A 248 4.56 18.63 9.73
C THR A 248 4.97 20.00 9.20
N ARG A 249 4.08 20.73 8.52
CA ARG A 249 4.36 22.08 8.00
C ARG A 249 4.67 23.10 9.09
N ASN A 250 4.03 23.02 10.26
CA ASN A 250 4.32 23.93 11.37
C ASN A 250 5.52 23.49 12.24
N GLY A 251 6.16 22.36 11.91
CA GLY A 251 7.32 21.85 12.64
C GLY A 251 7.02 21.24 14.02
N SER A 252 5.76 20.94 14.35
CA SER A 252 5.39 20.23 15.58
C SER A 252 5.73 18.74 15.51
N SER A 253 5.62 18.15 14.31
CA SER A 253 5.96 16.76 13.99
C SER A 253 6.96 16.72 12.85
N ASP A 254 7.95 15.83 12.90
CA ASP A 254 8.93 15.67 11.82
C ASP A 254 8.40 14.71 10.74
N ILE A 255 7.67 13.66 11.16
CA ILE A 255 7.14 12.60 10.29
C ILE A 255 5.71 12.23 10.73
N GLY A 256 4.75 12.27 9.80
CA GLY A 256 3.40 11.73 9.98
C GLY A 256 3.27 10.31 9.42
N VAL A 257 2.70 9.40 10.21
CA VAL A 257 2.47 7.99 9.83
C VAL A 257 0.97 7.74 9.76
N THR A 258 0.42 7.64 8.55
CA THR A 258 -1.02 7.56 8.28
C THR A 258 -1.33 6.41 7.33
N THR A 259 -2.51 5.80 7.42
CA THR A 259 -2.95 4.78 6.44
C THR A 259 -3.46 5.34 5.12
N THR A 260 -3.55 6.66 4.99
CA THR A 260 -4.05 7.30 3.77
C THR A 260 -3.10 7.12 2.60
N MET A 261 -3.63 6.65 1.47
CA MET A 261 -2.91 6.54 0.20
C MET A 261 -2.62 7.92 -0.40
N ILE A 262 -1.58 8.03 -1.22
CA ILE A 262 -1.26 9.28 -1.92
C ILE A 262 -2.34 9.52 -2.99
N THR A 263 -3.16 10.57 -2.81
CA THR A 263 -4.19 10.93 -3.79
C THR A 263 -3.66 12.05 -4.71
N PHE A 264 -3.68 11.80 -6.01
CA PHE A 264 -3.19 12.75 -7.02
C PHE A 264 -4.16 13.89 -7.35
N LYS A 265 -5.28 14.01 -6.63
CA LYS A 265 -6.29 15.05 -6.88
C LYS A 265 -5.79 16.46 -6.62
N HIS A 266 -4.87 16.63 -5.66
CA HIS A 266 -4.27 17.92 -5.32
C HIS A 266 -2.76 17.84 -5.51
N GLU A 267 -2.26 18.44 -6.60
CA GLU A 267 -0.84 18.36 -6.97
C GLU A 267 0.12 18.79 -5.87
N GLU A 268 -0.26 19.77 -5.04
CA GLU A 268 0.64 20.20 -3.97
C GLU A 268 0.71 19.19 -2.82
N ARG A 269 -0.38 18.46 -2.57
CA ARG A 269 -0.46 17.51 -1.47
C ARG A 269 0.36 16.26 -1.72
N TYR A 270 0.49 15.78 -2.97
CA TYR A 270 1.34 14.61 -3.24
C TYR A 270 2.80 14.87 -2.87
N ARG A 271 3.25 16.13 -2.91
CA ARG A 271 4.63 16.49 -2.58
C ARG A 271 4.91 16.49 -1.08
N ASP A 272 3.89 16.54 -0.24
CA ASP A 272 4.03 16.46 1.22
C ASP A 272 4.25 15.02 1.70
N TYR A 273 4.22 14.05 0.79
CA TYR A 273 4.65 12.69 1.05
C TYR A 273 6.15 12.51 0.78
N SER A 274 6.73 11.49 1.41
CA SER A 274 8.06 10.96 1.13
C SER A 274 8.08 10.26 -0.23
N TYR A 275 9.25 9.77 -0.62
CA TYR A 275 9.33 8.79 -1.70
C TYR A 275 8.38 7.60 -1.39
N PRO A 276 7.59 7.12 -2.39
CA PRO A 276 6.70 5.98 -2.19
C PRO A 276 7.43 4.76 -1.63
N MET A 277 6.88 4.15 -0.58
CA MET A 277 7.51 3.02 0.10
C MET A 277 6.99 1.68 -0.39
N TYR A 278 5.71 1.61 -0.74
CA TYR A 278 5.03 0.46 -1.31
C TYR A 278 3.70 0.91 -1.92
N ASP A 279 3.11 0.05 -2.74
CA ASP A 279 1.80 0.29 -3.36
C ASP A 279 0.69 -0.44 -2.60
N ILE A 280 -0.48 0.20 -2.52
CA ILE A 280 -1.65 -0.29 -1.83
C ILE A 280 -2.80 -0.43 -2.81
N SER A 281 -3.45 -1.59 -2.79
CA SER A 281 -4.74 -1.78 -3.47
C SER A 281 -5.85 -1.78 -2.43
N TRP A 282 -6.94 -1.08 -2.71
CA TRP A 282 -8.13 -1.04 -1.88
C TRP A 282 -9.24 -1.81 -2.59
N CYS A 283 -9.58 -2.98 -2.07
CA CYS A 283 -10.48 -3.92 -2.73
C CYS A 283 -11.47 -4.56 -1.77
N THR A 284 -12.21 -5.55 -2.28
CA THR A 284 -13.27 -6.20 -1.53
C THR A 284 -12.80 -7.55 -0.97
N MET A 285 -13.02 -7.73 0.33
CA MET A 285 -12.93 -9.01 1.03
C MET A 285 -14.30 -9.70 0.96
N LEU A 286 -14.38 -10.84 0.28
CA LEU A 286 -15.63 -11.58 0.08
C LEU A 286 -15.60 -12.89 0.87
N PRO A 287 -16.72 -13.34 1.45
CA PRO A 287 -16.79 -14.68 2.03
C PRO A 287 -16.49 -15.71 0.93
N VAL A 288 -15.78 -16.78 1.27
CA VAL A 288 -15.51 -17.89 0.35
C VAL A 288 -16.84 -18.54 -0.07
N GLU A 289 -16.93 -18.93 -1.34
CA GLU A 289 -18.12 -19.55 -1.89
C GLU A 289 -18.50 -20.82 -1.11
N LYS A 290 -19.78 -20.97 -0.79
CA LYS A 290 -20.28 -22.16 -0.08
C LYS A 290 -20.25 -23.36 -1.04
N PRO A 291 -20.03 -24.59 -0.53
CA PRO A 291 -20.26 -25.79 -1.34
C PRO A 291 -21.74 -25.87 -1.74
N LEU A 292 -22.02 -26.40 -2.94
CA LEU A 292 -23.38 -26.68 -3.37
C LEU A 292 -24.06 -27.65 -2.40
N SER A 293 -25.36 -27.48 -2.17
CA SER A 293 -26.11 -28.38 -1.30
C SER A 293 -26.23 -29.77 -1.93
N VAL A 294 -26.31 -30.79 -1.07
CA VAL A 294 -26.45 -32.19 -1.50
C VAL A 294 -27.67 -32.38 -2.41
N GLU A 295 -28.78 -31.69 -2.11
CA GLU A 295 -29.98 -31.68 -2.96
C GLU A 295 -29.69 -31.22 -4.40
N ILE A 296 -28.91 -30.16 -4.59
CA ILE A 296 -28.54 -29.65 -5.92
C ILE A 296 -27.67 -30.68 -6.64
N LEU A 297 -26.76 -31.35 -5.94
CA LEU A 297 -25.92 -32.40 -6.54
C LEU A 297 -26.77 -33.57 -7.06
N PHE A 298 -27.70 -34.08 -6.24
CA PHE A 298 -28.66 -35.09 -6.69
C PHE A 298 -29.52 -34.59 -7.85
N SER A 299 -29.93 -33.33 -7.84
CA SER A 299 -30.70 -32.74 -8.94
C SER A 299 -29.93 -32.68 -10.26
N HIS A 300 -28.62 -32.50 -10.19
CA HIS A 300 -27.74 -32.44 -11.36
C HIS A 300 -27.48 -33.85 -11.92
N VAL A 301 -27.19 -34.82 -11.04
CA VAL A 301 -26.96 -36.23 -11.43
C VAL A 301 -28.24 -36.88 -11.95
N LEU A 302 -29.40 -36.60 -11.34
CA LEU A 302 -30.73 -37.07 -11.75
C LEU A 302 -31.43 -36.09 -12.68
N SER A 303 -30.68 -35.41 -13.55
CA SER A 303 -31.27 -34.50 -14.53
C SER A 303 -32.06 -35.27 -15.60
N PRO A 304 -33.10 -34.66 -16.21
CA PRO A 304 -33.82 -35.30 -17.31
C PRO A 304 -32.89 -35.63 -18.50
N GLY A 305 -31.82 -34.85 -18.68
CA GLY A 305 -30.79 -35.11 -19.68
C GLY A 305 -30.01 -36.39 -19.41
N SER A 306 -29.59 -36.64 -18.15
CA SER A 306 -28.92 -37.89 -17.79
C SER A 306 -29.86 -39.09 -17.89
N ALA A 307 -31.14 -38.94 -17.51
CA ALA A 307 -32.15 -39.96 -17.69
C ALA A 307 -32.36 -40.30 -19.18
N LEU A 308 -32.46 -39.29 -20.06
CA LEU A 308 -32.58 -39.49 -21.50
C LEU A 308 -31.36 -40.23 -22.07
N LEU A 309 -30.15 -39.85 -21.67
CA LEU A 309 -28.92 -40.52 -22.10
C LEU A 309 -28.89 -41.99 -21.64
N LEU A 310 -29.32 -42.28 -20.41
CA LEU A 310 -29.41 -43.65 -19.91
C LEU A 310 -30.46 -44.46 -20.67
N ILE A 311 -31.61 -43.87 -21.01
CA ILE A 311 -32.65 -44.52 -21.83
C ILE A 311 -32.13 -44.79 -23.24
N LEU A 312 -31.45 -43.84 -23.87
CA LEU A 312 -30.84 -44.01 -25.20
C LEU A 312 -29.77 -45.10 -25.18
N ALA A 313 -28.91 -45.13 -24.17
CA ALA A 313 -27.94 -46.19 -23.97
C ALA A 313 -28.63 -47.55 -23.76
N PHE A 314 -29.70 -47.60 -22.96
CA PHE A 314 -30.47 -48.81 -22.74
C PHE A 314 -31.09 -49.34 -24.05
N ILE A 315 -31.76 -48.48 -24.82
CA ILE A 315 -32.32 -48.83 -26.12
C ILE A 315 -31.22 -49.32 -27.07
N LEU A 316 -30.09 -48.62 -27.13
CA LEU A 316 -28.97 -49.00 -27.99
C LEU A 316 -28.43 -50.39 -27.64
N PHE A 317 -28.07 -50.62 -26.37
CA PHE A 317 -27.37 -51.84 -25.96
C PHE A 317 -28.29 -53.05 -25.76
N PHE A 318 -29.56 -52.85 -25.37
CA PHE A 318 -30.50 -53.96 -25.12
C PHE A 318 -31.47 -54.23 -26.27
N LEU A 319 -31.83 -53.23 -27.08
CA LEU A 319 -32.77 -53.42 -28.20
C LEU A 319 -32.04 -53.42 -29.55
N ILE A 320 -31.26 -52.38 -29.86
CA ILE A 320 -30.71 -52.18 -31.20
C ILE A 320 -29.54 -53.12 -31.48
N VAL A 321 -28.55 -53.20 -30.58
CA VAL A 321 -27.33 -54.02 -30.78
C VAL A 321 -27.67 -55.50 -30.95
N PRO A 322 -28.52 -56.14 -30.13
CA PRO A 322 -28.89 -57.54 -30.33
C PRO A 322 -29.63 -57.77 -31.67
N GLN A 323 -30.50 -56.83 -32.07
CA GLN A 323 -31.24 -56.93 -33.34
C GLN A 323 -30.32 -56.72 -34.56
N LEU A 324 -29.38 -55.78 -34.50
CA LEU A 324 -28.39 -55.56 -35.56
C LEU A 324 -27.47 -56.78 -35.72
N ILE A 325 -26.99 -57.36 -34.62
CA ILE A 325 -26.15 -58.57 -34.67
C ILE A 325 -26.93 -59.74 -35.27
N LYS A 326 -28.22 -59.88 -34.92
CA LYS A 326 -29.11 -60.89 -35.52
C LYS A 326 -29.32 -60.64 -37.02
N CYS A 327 -29.49 -59.39 -37.44
CA CYS A 327 -29.68 -59.00 -38.83
C CYS A 327 -28.42 -59.19 -39.69
N LEU A 328 -27.24 -58.93 -39.11
CA LEU A 328 -25.93 -59.12 -39.76
C LEU A 328 -25.49 -60.60 -39.84
N GLY A 329 -26.31 -61.54 -39.36
CA GLY A 329 -26.03 -62.98 -39.44
C GLY A 329 -24.81 -63.43 -38.62
N ILE A 330 -24.34 -62.60 -37.69
CA ILE A 330 -23.17 -62.90 -36.88
C ILE A 330 -23.59 -63.90 -35.80
N THR A 331 -23.23 -65.17 -35.99
CA THR A 331 -23.46 -66.29 -35.06
C THR A 331 -22.52 -66.22 -33.85
N PHE A 332 -22.49 -65.08 -33.15
CA PHE A 332 -21.96 -65.03 -31.80
C PHE A 332 -22.99 -65.64 -30.85
N ARG A 333 -22.56 -66.61 -30.01
CA ARG A 333 -23.42 -67.24 -28.98
C ARG A 333 -24.19 -66.14 -28.26
N GLY A 334 -25.53 -66.12 -28.33
CA GLY A 334 -26.37 -65.09 -27.69
C GLY A 334 -26.06 -64.87 -26.20
N ARG A 335 -25.42 -65.84 -25.55
CA ARG A 335 -24.83 -65.75 -24.21
C ARG A 335 -23.77 -64.64 -24.08
N LEU A 336 -22.87 -64.46 -25.04
CA LEU A 336 -21.82 -63.42 -25.03
C LEU A 336 -22.41 -62.01 -25.16
N ILE A 337 -23.42 -61.82 -26.00
CA ILE A 337 -24.13 -60.54 -26.17
C ILE A 337 -24.85 -60.17 -24.87
N GLY A 338 -25.52 -61.15 -24.24
CA GLY A 338 -26.13 -60.97 -22.92
C GLY A 338 -25.12 -60.67 -21.81
N MET A 339 -23.91 -61.22 -21.88
CA MET A 339 -22.83 -60.86 -20.95
C MET A 339 -22.30 -59.45 -21.21
N ALA A 340 -22.13 -59.05 -22.47
CA ALA A 340 -21.65 -57.72 -22.83
C ALA A 340 -22.62 -56.62 -22.36
N SER A 341 -23.93 -56.80 -22.53
CA SER A 341 -24.92 -55.83 -22.04
C SER A 341 -24.95 -55.74 -20.51
N ARG A 342 -24.76 -56.86 -19.80
CA ARG A 342 -24.63 -56.88 -18.34
C ARG A 342 -23.35 -56.21 -17.84
N ILE A 343 -22.22 -56.43 -18.51
CA ILE A 343 -20.95 -55.76 -18.20
C ILE A 343 -21.08 -54.26 -18.44
N PHE A 344 -21.70 -53.85 -19.55
CA PHE A 344 -21.95 -52.44 -19.83
C PHE A 344 -22.82 -51.79 -18.73
N ALA A 345 -23.92 -52.44 -18.33
CA ALA A 345 -24.77 -51.95 -17.25
C ALA A 345 -24.02 -51.83 -15.92
N LEU A 346 -23.15 -52.80 -15.60
CA LEU A 346 -22.30 -52.77 -14.41
C LEU A 346 -21.31 -51.59 -14.46
N VAL A 347 -20.64 -51.38 -15.59
CA VAL A 347 -19.69 -50.27 -15.77
C VAL A 347 -20.39 -48.93 -15.64
N MET A 348 -21.58 -48.77 -16.22
CA MET A 348 -22.39 -47.55 -16.10
C MET A 348 -22.81 -47.30 -14.65
N LEU A 349 -23.29 -48.33 -13.94
CA LEU A 349 -23.64 -48.22 -12.52
C LEU A 349 -22.43 -47.82 -11.66
N CYS A 350 -21.29 -48.48 -11.86
CA CYS A 350 -20.05 -48.16 -11.16
C CYS A 350 -19.60 -46.72 -11.46
N SER A 351 -19.64 -46.29 -12.72
CA SER A 351 -19.29 -44.93 -13.14
C SER A 351 -20.20 -43.87 -12.49
N SER A 352 -21.53 -44.07 -12.53
CA SER A 352 -22.48 -43.16 -11.89
C SER A 352 -22.29 -43.12 -10.36
N SER A 353 -22.05 -44.27 -9.73
CA SER A 353 -21.78 -44.34 -8.29
C SER A 353 -20.49 -43.60 -7.91
N ALA A 354 -19.43 -43.75 -8.71
CA ALA A 354 -18.15 -43.09 -8.49
C ALA A 354 -18.25 -41.58 -8.69
N GLN A 355 -18.98 -41.11 -9.72
CA GLN A 355 -19.24 -39.69 -9.96
C GLN A 355 -20.04 -39.06 -8.81
N LEU A 356 -21.11 -39.72 -8.37
CA LEU A 356 -21.92 -39.24 -7.25
C LEU A 356 -21.09 -39.19 -5.96
N LEU A 357 -20.33 -40.25 -5.66
CA LEU A 357 -19.47 -40.28 -4.48
C LEU A 357 -18.40 -39.19 -4.52
N SER A 358 -17.79 -38.96 -5.68
CA SER A 358 -16.82 -37.88 -5.89
C SER A 358 -17.45 -36.50 -5.62
N LEU A 359 -18.63 -36.22 -6.17
CA LEU A 359 -19.36 -34.98 -5.94
C LEU A 359 -19.78 -34.80 -4.47
N LEU A 360 -20.11 -35.88 -3.76
CA LEU A 360 -20.44 -35.83 -2.33
C LEU A 360 -19.21 -35.59 -1.45
N MET A 361 -18.06 -36.17 -1.81
CA MET A 361 -16.81 -36.03 -1.07
C MET A 361 -16.15 -34.66 -1.29
N SER A 362 -16.27 -34.10 -2.50
CA SER A 362 -15.73 -32.80 -2.86
C SER A 362 -16.75 -32.01 -3.67
N PRO A 363 -17.77 -31.44 -2.98
CA PRO A 363 -18.83 -30.71 -3.65
C PRO A 363 -18.27 -29.48 -4.36
N PRO A 364 -18.63 -29.24 -5.63
CA PRO A 364 -18.31 -27.98 -6.29
C PRO A 364 -18.89 -26.80 -5.50
N LEU A 365 -18.22 -25.66 -5.59
CA LEU A 365 -18.64 -24.43 -4.93
C LEU A 365 -19.68 -23.67 -5.77
N HIS A 366 -20.43 -22.76 -5.14
CA HIS A 366 -21.26 -21.79 -5.86
C HIS A 366 -20.42 -20.92 -6.80
N THR A 367 -21.07 -20.29 -7.77
CA THR A 367 -20.42 -19.39 -8.73
C THR A 367 -19.72 -18.25 -8.00
N ARG A 368 -18.46 -18.02 -8.38
CA ARG A 368 -17.65 -16.93 -7.82
C ARG A 368 -18.18 -15.58 -8.28
N ILE A 369 -18.34 -14.64 -7.35
CA ILE A 369 -18.61 -13.22 -7.64
C ILE A 369 -17.34 -12.61 -8.25
N LYS A 370 -17.38 -12.23 -9.53
CA LYS A 370 -16.24 -11.67 -10.27
C LYS A 370 -16.39 -10.19 -10.58
N SER A 371 -17.61 -9.66 -10.62
CA SER A 371 -17.87 -8.25 -10.90
C SER A 371 -18.74 -7.59 -9.84
N PHE A 372 -18.78 -6.25 -9.83
CA PHE A 372 -19.73 -5.51 -9.00
C PHE A 372 -21.19 -5.71 -9.45
N ASP A 373 -21.42 -6.02 -10.74
CA ASP A 373 -22.75 -6.38 -11.24
C ASP A 373 -23.18 -7.76 -10.68
N ASP A 374 -22.27 -8.75 -10.65
CA ASP A 374 -22.51 -10.05 -10.02
C ASP A 374 -22.81 -9.90 -8.51
N LEU A 375 -22.11 -8.99 -7.84
CA LEU A 375 -22.32 -8.69 -6.43
C LEU A 375 -23.73 -8.15 -6.18
N LEU A 376 -24.20 -7.22 -7.01
CA LEU A 376 -25.57 -6.71 -6.95
C LEU A 376 -26.61 -7.84 -7.15
N THR A 377 -26.39 -8.73 -8.12
CA THR A 377 -27.28 -9.88 -8.36
C THR A 377 -27.26 -10.89 -7.21
N SER A 378 -26.12 -11.06 -6.53
CA SER A 378 -25.99 -11.99 -5.40
C SER A 378 -26.75 -11.55 -4.15
N GLY A 379 -27.09 -10.25 -4.03
CA GLY A 379 -27.69 -9.65 -2.84
C GLY A 379 -26.72 -9.45 -1.66
N LEU A 380 -25.45 -9.86 -1.79
CA LEU A 380 -24.42 -9.62 -0.79
C LEU A 380 -24.01 -8.15 -0.80
N LYS A 381 -24.00 -7.52 0.37
CA LYS A 381 -23.59 -6.12 0.52
C LYS A 381 -22.18 -5.99 1.10
N ILE A 382 -21.47 -4.96 0.66
CA ILE A 382 -20.16 -4.55 1.19
C ILE A 382 -20.38 -3.64 2.40
N PHE A 383 -19.99 -4.12 3.56
CA PHE A 383 -19.90 -3.33 4.77
C PHE A 383 -18.68 -2.40 4.68
N GLY A 384 -18.91 -1.09 4.70
CA GLY A 384 -17.86 -0.07 4.66
C GLY A 384 -18.17 1.15 5.53
N ILE A 385 -17.23 2.10 5.56
CA ILE A 385 -17.40 3.37 6.27
C ILE A 385 -18.02 4.40 5.31
N ARG A 386 -18.98 5.19 5.80
CA ARG A 386 -19.65 6.23 4.99
C ARG A 386 -18.68 7.27 4.43
N SER A 387 -17.73 7.74 5.25
CA SER A 387 -16.72 8.73 4.82
C SER A 387 -15.79 8.20 3.73
N GLU A 388 -15.47 6.90 3.75
CA GLU A 388 -14.66 6.23 2.73
C GLU A 388 -15.36 6.24 1.37
N LEU A 389 -16.67 6.00 1.34
CA LEU A 389 -17.43 5.98 0.09
C LEU A 389 -17.34 7.32 -0.65
N TYR A 390 -17.32 8.47 0.04
CA TYR A 390 -17.22 9.78 -0.61
C TYR A 390 -15.91 10.03 -1.37
N PHE A 391 -14.86 9.26 -1.09
CA PHE A 391 -13.60 9.35 -1.83
C PHE A 391 -13.65 8.60 -3.18
N LEU A 392 -14.65 7.75 -3.39
CA LEU A 392 -14.81 7.03 -4.65
C LEU A 392 -15.36 7.94 -5.76
N ASP A 393 -15.05 7.56 -7.00
CA ASP A 393 -15.52 8.25 -8.20
C ASP A 393 -17.05 8.43 -8.20
N GLY A 394 -17.51 9.59 -8.67
CA GLY A 394 -18.92 9.93 -8.69
C GLY A 394 -19.77 8.95 -9.51
N GLY A 395 -19.25 8.49 -10.66
CA GLY A 395 -19.94 7.52 -11.52
C GLY A 395 -20.02 6.13 -10.88
N PHE A 396 -18.95 5.69 -10.22
CA PHE A 396 -18.94 4.44 -9.46
C PHE A 396 -19.98 4.45 -8.34
N ARG A 397 -20.04 5.53 -7.55
CA ARG A 397 -21.02 5.68 -6.48
C ARG A 397 -22.45 5.67 -7.01
N ALA A 398 -22.72 6.37 -8.11
CA ALA A 398 -24.05 6.41 -8.71
C ALA A 398 -24.52 5.01 -9.16
N LYS A 399 -23.64 4.20 -9.76
CA LYS A 399 -24.00 2.86 -10.24
C LYS A 399 -24.14 1.82 -9.12
N TYR A 400 -23.26 1.84 -8.12
CA TYR A 400 -23.12 0.74 -7.15
C TYR A 400 -23.46 1.10 -5.70
N ALA A 401 -24.03 2.27 -5.41
CA ALA A 401 -24.39 2.66 -4.03
C ALA A 401 -25.24 1.61 -3.29
N SER A 402 -26.15 0.92 -4.00
CA SER A 402 -27.01 -0.13 -3.44
C SER A 402 -26.25 -1.38 -2.99
N ALA A 403 -25.03 -1.61 -3.47
CA ALA A 403 -24.15 -2.70 -3.07
C ALA A 403 -23.53 -2.50 -1.68
N PHE A 404 -23.67 -1.32 -1.06
CA PHE A 404 -23.01 -1.00 0.20
C PHE A 404 -23.96 -0.97 1.40
N HIS A 405 -23.44 -1.39 2.55
CA HIS A 405 -24.00 -1.13 3.87
C HIS A 405 -23.00 -0.25 4.63
N LEU A 406 -23.38 1.00 4.93
CA LEU A 406 -22.45 2.02 5.42
C LEU A 406 -22.71 2.33 6.90
N THR A 407 -21.66 2.23 7.71
CA THR A 407 -21.66 2.71 9.10
C THR A 407 -20.85 4.02 9.24
N GLU A 408 -21.14 4.78 10.28
CA GLU A 408 -20.29 5.89 10.75
C GLU A 408 -19.34 5.45 11.87
N ASN A 409 -19.60 4.28 12.49
CA ASN A 409 -18.78 3.76 13.58
C ASN A 409 -17.72 2.78 13.05
N PRO A 410 -16.43 3.17 13.00
CA PRO A 410 -15.37 2.30 12.51
C PRO A 410 -15.21 1.02 13.34
N ASN A 411 -15.54 1.05 14.63
CA ASN A 411 -15.42 -0.12 15.50
C ASN A 411 -16.37 -1.25 15.07
N GLU A 412 -17.58 -0.91 14.62
CA GLU A 412 -18.55 -1.90 14.14
C GLU A 412 -18.03 -2.64 12.90
N LEU A 413 -17.41 -1.92 11.97
CA LEU A 413 -16.73 -2.51 10.82
C LEU A 413 -15.57 -3.41 11.28
N TYR A 414 -14.77 -2.94 12.23
CA TYR A 414 -13.61 -3.69 12.73
C TYR A 414 -14.01 -4.97 13.43
N ASP A 415 -15.04 -4.95 14.27
CA ASP A 415 -15.53 -6.12 14.98
C ASP A 415 -16.07 -7.15 13.97
N ASN A 416 -16.99 -6.74 13.11
CA ASN A 416 -17.56 -7.64 12.10
C ASN A 416 -16.49 -8.27 11.19
N ARG A 417 -15.49 -7.47 10.78
CA ARG A 417 -14.38 -7.92 9.93
C ARG A 417 -13.39 -8.82 10.66
N ASN A 418 -12.96 -8.44 11.88
CA ASN A 418 -11.96 -9.18 12.66
C ASN A 418 -12.53 -10.47 13.25
N TYR A 419 -13.84 -10.57 13.46
CA TYR A 419 -14.56 -11.79 13.87
C TYR A 419 -15.13 -12.59 12.69
N PHE A 420 -14.73 -12.26 11.44
CA PHE A 420 -15.03 -13.05 10.24
C PHE A 420 -16.54 -13.29 10.01
N ASN A 421 -17.39 -12.28 10.19
CA ASN A 421 -18.83 -12.41 9.96
C ASN A 421 -19.16 -12.54 8.46
N THR A 422 -19.52 -13.75 8.01
CA THR A 422 -19.75 -14.08 6.60
C THR A 422 -21.04 -13.50 5.99
N SER A 423 -21.87 -12.80 6.77
CA SER A 423 -23.10 -12.16 6.26
C SER A 423 -22.82 -10.96 5.36
N TRP A 424 -21.59 -10.43 5.39
CA TRP A 424 -21.20 -9.24 4.66
C TRP A 424 -19.91 -9.48 3.87
N ALA A 425 -19.76 -8.73 2.77
CA ALA A 425 -18.46 -8.43 2.21
C ALA A 425 -17.85 -7.21 2.94
N TYR A 426 -16.55 -6.97 2.84
CA TYR A 426 -15.91 -5.84 3.51
C TYR A 426 -14.97 -5.09 2.59
N THR A 427 -14.84 -3.78 2.80
CA THR A 427 -13.74 -3.02 2.24
C THR A 427 -12.43 -3.38 2.97
N ILE A 428 -11.36 -3.60 2.23
CA ILE A 428 -10.05 -3.94 2.80
C ILE A 428 -8.90 -3.45 1.93
N THR A 429 -7.83 -2.97 2.55
CA THR A 429 -6.58 -2.68 1.85
C THR A 429 -5.73 -3.94 1.74
N SER A 430 -4.88 -4.04 0.71
CA SER A 430 -3.94 -5.16 0.51
C SER A 430 -3.06 -5.40 1.74
N VAL A 431 -2.62 -4.33 2.41
CA VAL A 431 -1.87 -4.39 3.68
C VAL A 431 -2.66 -5.10 4.78
N LYS A 432 -3.93 -4.70 4.99
CA LYS A 432 -4.78 -5.34 6.00
C LYS A 432 -5.13 -6.77 5.58
N TRP A 433 -5.28 -7.04 4.29
CA TRP A 433 -5.50 -8.39 3.78
C TRP A 433 -4.34 -9.33 4.12
N ASN A 434 -3.08 -8.92 3.95
CA ASN A 434 -1.92 -9.74 4.31
C ASN A 434 -1.97 -10.22 5.77
N VAL A 435 -2.46 -9.36 6.65
CA VAL A 435 -2.64 -9.68 8.08
C VAL A 435 -3.83 -10.62 8.32
N ILE A 436 -4.94 -10.41 7.62
CA ILE A 436 -6.10 -11.32 7.68
C ILE A 436 -5.74 -12.69 7.11
N GLU A 437 -4.98 -12.74 6.01
CA GLU A 437 -4.49 -13.98 5.41
C GLU A 437 -3.56 -14.72 6.38
N ALA A 438 -2.62 -14.02 7.03
CA ALA A 438 -1.77 -14.60 8.06
C ALA A 438 -2.58 -15.19 9.22
N GLN A 439 -3.68 -14.53 9.62
CA GLN A 439 -4.62 -15.08 10.61
C GLN A 439 -5.33 -16.33 10.09
N GLN A 440 -5.86 -16.31 8.86
CA GLN A 440 -6.59 -17.42 8.24
C GLN A 440 -5.73 -18.68 8.01
N ARG A 441 -4.40 -18.56 7.94
CA ARG A 441 -3.49 -19.72 7.89
C ARG A 441 -3.57 -20.61 9.14
N HIS A 442 -4.12 -20.10 10.24
CA HIS A 442 -4.37 -20.87 11.46
C HIS A 442 -5.77 -21.52 11.48
N PHE A 443 -6.57 -21.34 10.43
CA PHE A 443 -7.91 -21.92 10.32
C PHE A 443 -7.85 -23.24 9.55
N ALA A 444 -8.81 -24.14 9.80
CA ALA A 444 -8.92 -25.37 9.01
C ALA A 444 -9.15 -25.09 7.52
N HIS A 445 -9.89 -24.03 7.19
CA HIS A 445 -10.05 -23.53 5.83
C HIS A 445 -10.23 -22.00 5.82
N PRO A 446 -9.89 -21.31 4.72
CA PRO A 446 -10.16 -19.88 4.60
C PRO A 446 -11.67 -19.60 4.66
N VAL A 447 -12.04 -18.51 5.32
CA VAL A 447 -13.44 -18.04 5.47
C VAL A 447 -13.72 -16.91 4.49
N PHE A 448 -12.72 -16.08 4.19
CA PHE A 448 -12.79 -15.01 3.21
C PHE A 448 -11.70 -15.16 2.16
N ARG A 449 -11.95 -14.56 1.00
CA ARG A 449 -11.00 -14.36 -0.08
C ARG A 449 -10.89 -12.88 -0.41
N TYR A 450 -9.72 -12.49 -0.90
CA TYR A 450 -9.50 -11.19 -1.50
C TYR A 450 -9.84 -11.21 -2.97
N SER A 451 -10.54 -10.18 -3.46
CA SER A 451 -10.96 -10.09 -4.85
C SER A 451 -10.24 -8.94 -5.54
N THR A 452 -9.28 -9.28 -6.41
CA THR A 452 -8.60 -8.32 -7.30
C THR A 452 -9.54 -7.73 -8.35
N ASP A 453 -10.62 -8.44 -8.68
CA ASP A 453 -11.60 -7.99 -9.67
C ASP A 453 -12.57 -6.94 -9.10
N LEU A 454 -12.70 -6.87 -7.77
CA LEU A 454 -13.55 -5.91 -7.06
C LEU A 454 -12.69 -4.92 -6.26
N CYS A 455 -11.87 -4.17 -6.99
CA CYS A 455 -11.03 -3.11 -6.45
C CYS A 455 -11.65 -1.72 -6.67
N PHE A 456 -11.55 -0.87 -5.65
CA PHE A 456 -11.92 0.55 -5.69
C PHE A 456 -10.75 1.41 -6.16
N SER A 457 -9.52 1.04 -5.76
CA SER A 457 -8.27 1.56 -6.27
C SER A 457 -7.25 0.43 -6.33
N SER A 458 -6.44 0.41 -7.38
CA SER A 458 -5.35 -0.56 -7.53
C SER A 458 -4.01 0.15 -7.50
N GLU A 459 -3.02 -0.45 -6.86
CA GLU A 459 -1.60 -0.06 -6.93
C GLU A 459 -1.35 1.44 -6.68
N THR A 460 -2.05 2.00 -5.67
CA THR A 460 -1.87 3.40 -5.31
C THR A 460 -0.65 3.56 -4.41
N PRO A 461 0.29 4.47 -4.73
CA PRO A 461 1.50 4.63 -3.93
C PRO A 461 1.19 5.14 -2.53
N TRP A 462 1.96 4.65 -1.56
CA TRP A 462 1.90 5.09 -0.17
C TRP A 462 3.26 5.59 0.31
N GLY A 463 3.27 6.64 1.14
CA GLY A 463 4.48 7.19 1.72
C GLY A 463 4.22 7.88 3.06
N LEU A 464 5.30 8.29 3.73
CA LEU A 464 5.24 9.03 5.00
C LEU A 464 4.96 10.51 4.75
N LEU A 465 4.21 11.16 5.63
CA LEU A 465 4.01 12.61 5.56
C LEU A 465 5.23 13.33 6.13
N ILE A 466 5.80 14.25 5.36
CA ILE A 466 6.96 15.05 5.77
C ILE A 466 6.79 16.50 5.29
N ALA A 467 7.30 17.46 6.05
CA ALA A 467 7.25 18.86 5.65
C ALA A 467 7.96 19.09 4.30
N PRO A 468 7.53 20.09 3.51
CA PRO A 468 8.29 20.54 2.35
C PRO A 468 9.75 20.88 2.69
N GLU A 469 10.00 21.39 3.90
CA GLU A 469 11.27 21.80 4.48
C GLU A 469 11.97 20.68 5.27
N SER A 470 11.52 19.43 5.13
CA SER A 470 12.15 18.30 5.80
C SER A 470 13.49 17.95 5.16
N PHE A 471 14.57 18.04 5.93
CA PHE A 471 15.89 17.56 5.55
C PHE A 471 16.01 16.01 5.57
N TYR A 472 14.98 15.30 6.04
CA TYR A 472 14.94 13.82 6.01
C TYR A 472 14.59 13.25 4.64
N ARG A 473 14.13 14.06 3.68
CA ARG A 473 13.57 13.60 2.39
C ARG A 473 14.48 12.63 1.63
N GLU A 474 15.73 13.02 1.40
CA GLU A 474 16.72 12.21 0.67
C GLU A 474 17.23 11.01 1.48
N PRO A 475 17.63 11.15 2.76
CA PRO A 475 17.97 9.99 3.60
C PRO A 475 16.84 8.96 3.69
N LEU A 476 15.58 9.44 3.81
CA LEU A 476 14.41 8.58 3.88
C LEU A 476 14.18 7.86 2.55
N GLN A 477 14.35 8.53 1.40
CA GLN A 477 14.31 7.87 0.09
C GLN A 477 15.36 6.76 -0.02
N HIS A 478 16.62 7.03 0.33
CA HIS A 478 17.67 6.01 0.31
C HIS A 478 17.40 4.86 1.28
N PHE A 479 16.88 5.16 2.48
CA PHE A 479 16.48 4.15 3.45
C PHE A 479 15.35 3.27 2.90
N THR A 480 14.31 3.87 2.33
CA THR A 480 13.19 3.18 1.68
C THR A 480 13.65 2.22 0.60
N LEU A 481 14.55 2.66 -0.30
CA LEU A 481 15.09 1.80 -1.35
C LEU A 481 15.86 0.60 -0.77
N LYS A 482 16.67 0.82 0.28
CA LYS A 482 17.43 -0.27 0.93
C LYS A 482 16.53 -1.29 1.61
N ILE A 483 15.52 -0.84 2.38
CA ILE A 483 14.61 -1.77 3.08
C ILE A 483 13.70 -2.53 2.10
N ASN A 484 13.37 -1.93 0.96
CA ASN A 484 12.59 -2.57 -0.09
C ASN A 484 13.42 -3.65 -0.81
N GLN A 485 14.66 -3.32 -1.21
CA GLN A 485 15.60 -4.29 -1.80
C GLN A 485 15.89 -5.47 -0.88
N ALA A 486 15.91 -5.24 0.44
CA ALA A 486 16.11 -6.29 1.45
C ALA A 486 14.85 -7.11 1.77
N GLY A 487 13.67 -6.75 1.24
CA GLY A 487 12.40 -7.42 1.53
C GLY A 487 11.87 -7.21 2.96
N LEU A 488 12.42 -6.24 3.71
CA LEU A 488 12.09 -6.01 5.12
C LEU A 488 10.65 -5.53 5.30
N ILE A 489 10.10 -4.78 4.35
CA ILE A 489 8.73 -4.26 4.43
C ILE A 489 7.73 -5.43 4.48
N THR A 490 7.86 -6.42 3.59
CA THR A 490 7.00 -7.63 3.55
C THR A 490 7.14 -8.45 4.83
N GLN A 491 8.37 -8.58 5.35
CA GLN A 491 8.62 -9.30 6.59
C GLN A 491 7.96 -8.61 7.79
N TRP A 492 8.12 -7.28 7.92
CA TRP A 492 7.50 -6.50 9.00
C TRP A 492 5.98 -6.48 8.90
N MET A 493 5.41 -6.42 7.69
CA MET A 493 3.96 -6.55 7.49
C MET A 493 3.45 -7.91 7.99
N THR A 494 4.11 -9.02 7.65
CA THR A 494 3.71 -10.35 8.13
C THR A 494 3.86 -10.47 9.65
N GLN A 495 4.95 -9.93 10.20
CA GLN A 495 5.20 -9.91 11.64
C GLN A 495 4.18 -9.07 12.41
N SER A 496 3.60 -8.04 11.79
CA SER A 496 2.60 -7.17 12.43
C SER A 496 1.38 -7.94 12.94
N PHE A 497 1.01 -9.06 12.29
CA PHE A 497 -0.03 -9.97 12.80
C PHE A 497 0.34 -10.51 14.19
N HIS A 498 1.55 -11.06 14.34
CA HIS A 498 2.02 -11.59 15.61
C HIS A 498 2.18 -10.51 16.69
N GLU A 499 2.58 -9.29 16.31
CA GLU A 499 2.61 -8.15 17.24
C GLU A 499 1.22 -7.78 17.74
N MET A 500 0.21 -7.76 16.87
CA MET A 500 -1.17 -7.51 17.28
C MET A 500 -1.72 -8.61 18.17
N VAL A 501 -1.34 -9.87 17.94
CA VAL A 501 -1.70 -10.98 18.85
C VAL A 501 -1.07 -10.78 20.23
N ARG A 502 0.23 -10.44 20.29
CA ARG A 502 0.93 -10.13 21.56
C ARG A 502 0.34 -8.92 22.28
N ALA A 503 -0.12 -7.93 21.52
CA ALA A 503 -0.78 -6.73 22.03
C ALA A 503 -2.24 -6.97 22.47
N GLY A 504 -2.78 -8.18 22.33
CA GLY A 504 -4.17 -8.51 22.65
C GLY A 504 -5.21 -7.88 21.72
N ARG A 505 -4.78 -7.37 20.55
CA ARG A 505 -5.66 -6.76 19.53
C ARG A 505 -6.27 -7.79 18.59
N MET A 506 -5.67 -8.99 18.51
CA MET A 506 -6.16 -10.13 17.75
C MET A 506 -5.94 -11.41 18.54
N THR A 507 -6.74 -12.43 18.24
CA THR A 507 -6.63 -13.75 18.85
C THR A 507 -6.39 -14.80 17.77
N ILE A 508 -5.54 -15.78 18.07
CA ILE A 508 -5.39 -17.00 17.26
C ILE A 508 -6.55 -17.91 17.65
N LYS A 509 -7.67 -17.80 16.93
CA LYS A 509 -8.86 -18.64 17.08
C LYS A 509 -9.35 -19.02 15.69
N ASP A 510 -9.71 -20.29 15.50
CA ASP A 510 -10.31 -20.74 14.26
C ASP A 510 -11.76 -20.25 14.16
N TYR A 511 -12.02 -19.35 13.20
CA TYR A 511 -13.36 -18.86 12.88
C TYR A 511 -13.99 -19.63 11.71
N SER A 512 -13.27 -20.56 11.10
CA SER A 512 -13.85 -21.47 10.14
C SER A 512 -14.88 -22.32 10.87
N ARG A 513 -16.16 -22.16 10.51
CA ARG A 513 -17.16 -23.13 10.94
C ARG A 513 -16.70 -24.44 10.36
N THR A 514 -16.24 -25.35 11.19
CA THR A 514 -15.89 -26.70 10.77
C THR A 514 -17.08 -27.23 9.98
N ASN A 515 -16.95 -27.27 8.66
CA ASN A 515 -17.87 -28.00 7.81
C ASN A 515 -17.57 -29.47 8.07
N LEU A 516 -17.90 -29.93 9.28
CA LEU A 516 -18.00 -31.34 9.61
C LEU A 516 -18.92 -31.89 8.52
N MET A 517 -18.41 -32.86 7.75
CA MET A 517 -19.20 -33.59 6.77
C MET A 517 -20.53 -33.92 7.42
N LYS A 518 -21.59 -33.26 6.97
CA LYS A 518 -22.90 -33.46 7.56
C LYS A 518 -23.40 -34.82 7.08
N PRO A 519 -23.95 -35.67 7.95
CA PRO A 519 -24.59 -36.90 7.50
C PRO A 519 -25.71 -36.54 6.53
N LEU A 520 -25.86 -37.33 5.47
CA LEU A 520 -26.97 -37.17 4.52
C LEU A 520 -28.29 -37.22 5.27
N ARG A 521 -29.14 -36.22 5.06
CA ARG A 521 -30.49 -36.18 5.64
C ARG A 521 -31.47 -36.83 4.66
N ILE A 522 -32.55 -37.37 5.19
CA ILE A 522 -33.65 -37.93 4.38
C ILE A 522 -34.19 -36.89 3.39
N GLN A 523 -34.21 -35.61 3.80
CA GLN A 523 -34.61 -34.48 2.96
C GLN A 523 -33.73 -34.32 1.71
N ASP A 524 -32.43 -34.62 1.79
CA ASP A 524 -31.51 -34.51 0.65
C ASP A 524 -31.84 -35.53 -0.44
N LEU A 525 -32.44 -36.66 -0.06
CA LEU A 525 -32.88 -37.75 -0.95
C LEU A 525 -34.31 -37.55 -1.49
N ARG A 526 -34.93 -36.39 -1.28
CA ARG A 526 -36.32 -36.12 -1.68
C ARG A 526 -36.60 -36.46 -3.14
N LYS A 527 -35.70 -36.11 -4.07
CA LYS A 527 -35.89 -36.44 -5.50
C LYS A 527 -35.88 -37.95 -5.76
N CYS A 528 -35.01 -38.70 -5.09
CA CYS A 528 -34.97 -40.16 -5.19
C CYS A 528 -36.29 -40.78 -4.74
N TRP A 529 -36.83 -40.31 -3.60
CA TRP A 529 -38.13 -40.75 -3.09
C TRP A 529 -39.29 -40.40 -4.03
N VAL A 530 -39.28 -39.20 -4.64
CA VAL A 530 -40.30 -38.82 -5.63
C VAL A 530 -40.24 -39.72 -6.86
N ILE A 531 -39.04 -39.99 -7.40
CA ILE A 531 -38.87 -40.91 -8.54
C ILE A 531 -39.39 -42.30 -8.20
N PHE A 532 -39.06 -42.80 -7.01
CA PHE A 532 -39.55 -44.09 -6.52
C PHE A 532 -41.08 -44.12 -6.38
N ALA A 533 -41.68 -43.09 -5.78
CA ALA A 533 -43.13 -42.99 -5.62
C ALA A 533 -43.87 -42.90 -6.97
N VAL A 534 -43.34 -42.15 -7.94
CA VAL A 534 -43.89 -42.08 -9.30
C VAL A 534 -43.82 -43.45 -9.97
N GLY A 535 -42.67 -44.15 -9.89
CA GLY A 535 -42.52 -45.50 -10.45
C GLY A 535 -43.45 -46.54 -9.80
N LEU A 536 -43.66 -46.44 -8.49
CA LEU A 536 -44.62 -47.30 -7.78
C LEU A 536 -46.07 -46.98 -8.17
N GLY A 537 -46.39 -45.69 -8.34
CA GLY A 537 -47.69 -45.24 -8.80
C GLY A 537 -48.01 -45.74 -10.22
N THR A 538 -47.09 -45.57 -11.17
CA THR A 538 -47.30 -46.03 -12.55
C THR A 538 -47.43 -47.54 -12.64
N SER A 539 -46.61 -48.30 -11.92
CA SER A 539 -46.73 -49.77 -11.87
C SER A 539 -48.05 -50.24 -11.26
N THR A 540 -48.51 -49.59 -10.19
CA THR A 540 -49.82 -49.90 -9.59
C THR A 540 -50.96 -49.60 -10.57
N VAL A 541 -50.91 -48.48 -11.30
CA VAL A 541 -51.92 -48.14 -12.32
C VAL A 541 -51.94 -49.18 -13.44
N VAL A 542 -50.78 -49.56 -13.98
CA VAL A 542 -50.69 -50.60 -15.01
C VAL A 542 -51.27 -51.92 -14.50
N PHE A 543 -50.91 -52.34 -13.28
CA PHE A 543 -51.44 -53.54 -12.66
C PHE A 543 -52.97 -53.50 -12.51
N THR A 544 -53.54 -52.37 -12.10
CA THR A 544 -55.00 -52.23 -12.00
C THR A 544 -55.69 -52.27 -13.36
N ILE A 545 -55.08 -51.72 -14.42
CA ILE A 545 -55.62 -51.78 -15.79
C ILE A 545 -55.60 -53.22 -16.30
N GLU A 546 -54.48 -53.93 -16.12
CA GLU A 546 -54.37 -55.34 -16.49
C GLU A 546 -55.42 -56.19 -15.76
N LEU A 547 -55.59 -55.96 -14.47
CA LEU A 547 -56.59 -56.66 -13.65
C LEU A 547 -58.02 -56.35 -14.15
N LEU A 548 -58.33 -55.08 -14.44
CA LEU A 548 -59.62 -54.68 -14.97
C LEU A 548 -59.91 -55.31 -16.33
N LEU A 549 -58.93 -55.36 -17.23
CA LEU A 549 -59.05 -56.02 -18.54
C LEU A 549 -59.30 -57.53 -18.41
N ILE A 550 -58.64 -58.17 -17.44
CA ILE A 550 -58.87 -59.59 -17.15
C ILE A 550 -60.28 -59.80 -16.62
N TYR A 551 -60.72 -59.05 -15.62
CA TYR A 551 -62.06 -59.21 -15.05
C TYR A 551 -63.17 -58.83 -16.02
N THR A 552 -63.00 -57.80 -16.85
CA THR A 552 -64.00 -57.46 -17.88
C THR A 552 -64.11 -58.57 -18.92
N ASN A 553 -62.99 -59.15 -19.39
CA ASN A 553 -63.04 -60.32 -20.29
C ASN A 553 -63.70 -61.55 -19.64
N VAL A 554 -63.44 -61.81 -18.35
CA VAL A 554 -64.09 -62.91 -17.63
C VAL A 554 -65.59 -62.65 -17.45
N PHE A 555 -65.98 -61.43 -17.12
CA PHE A 555 -67.39 -61.05 -16.95
C PHE A 555 -68.16 -61.09 -18.27
N LEU A 556 -67.59 -60.56 -19.35
CA LEU A 556 -68.15 -60.63 -20.71
C LEU A 556 -68.29 -62.06 -21.23
N ASN A 557 -67.44 -63.00 -20.81
CA ASN A 557 -67.59 -64.42 -21.14
C ASN A 557 -68.60 -65.16 -20.26
N SER A 558 -69.08 -64.56 -19.17
CA SER A 558 -70.06 -65.16 -18.24
C SER A 558 -71.50 -64.70 -18.46
N LEU A 559 -71.70 -63.65 -19.27
CA LEU A 559 -72.98 -63.22 -19.83
C LEU A 559 -73.23 -63.94 -21.15
#